data_AF-A0A7S3XE48-F1
#
_entry.id   AF-A0A7S3XE48-F1
#
_cell.length_a   1.000
_cell.length_b   1.000
_cell.length_c   1.000
_cell.angle_alpha   90.00
_cell.angle_beta   90.00
_cell.angle_gamma   90.00
#
_symmetry.space_group_name_H-M   'P 1'
#
loop_
_entity.id
_entity.type
_entity.pdbx_description
1 polymer ?
#
loop_
_entity_poly.entity_id
_entity_poly.type
_entity_poly.pdbx_seq_one_letter_code
_entity_poly.pdbx_strand_id
1 'polypeptide(L)'
;VSSMFAFEYAMLIGFVRVGCIEVDPCSRSSILDDFPLEFVRVRTTRTLLSEKASQLAAMATALAPAMRACSARASFSTQGDEGRPPSTRRKPPVATGFLRTGREREELMDVERAEQLLQSFDEAHLRRSRGDASVRFDAPEETLEVLRDATVAMCARATHATLGICAASASDGVQTLKGYVSQLGLPRGRLHGMDVNGVAVRVDGPVFIKYNSNTGDADLSGYAGHYRGVLFTPMLADGMFRQYGYLPLTLFEEEVKDA
;
A
#
# COMPACT_ATOMS: atom_id res chain seq x y z
N VAL A 1 0.49 -20.33 0.73
CA VAL A 1 -0.85 -19.97 1.27
C VAL A 1 -0.76 -19.23 2.62
N SER A 2 0.20 -19.55 3.51
CA SER A 2 0.41 -18.80 4.77
C SER A 2 0.99 -17.38 4.64
N SER A 3 1.55 -17.00 3.48
CA SER A 3 2.13 -15.65 3.27
C SER A 3 1.13 -14.60 2.75
N MET A 4 -0.07 -15.01 2.30
CA MET A 4 -1.13 -14.07 1.89
C MET A 4 -1.87 -13.46 3.09
N PHE A 5 -2.02 -14.19 4.20
CA PHE A 5 -2.74 -13.68 5.38
C PHE A 5 -1.95 -12.63 6.19
N ALA A 6 -0.61 -12.69 6.17
CA ALA A 6 0.22 -11.65 6.78
C ALA A 6 0.12 -10.30 6.04
N PHE A 7 -0.24 -10.32 4.75
CA PHE A 7 -0.33 -9.15 3.87
C PHE A 7 -1.58 -8.29 4.12
N GLU A 8 -2.70 -8.89 4.52
CA GLU A 8 -3.85 -8.15 5.05
C GLU A 8 -3.59 -7.57 6.45
N TYR A 9 -2.81 -8.29 7.27
CA TYR A 9 -2.58 -7.96 8.68
C TYR A 9 -1.67 -6.73 8.88
N ALA A 10 -0.61 -6.56 8.07
CA ALA A 10 0.32 -5.43 8.22
C ALA A 10 -0.30 -4.08 7.82
N MET A 11 -1.22 -4.06 6.85
CA MET A 11 -1.95 -2.84 6.47
C MET A 11 -3.01 -2.44 7.50
N LEU A 12 -3.61 -3.41 8.20
CA LEU A 12 -4.64 -3.15 9.22
C LEU A 12 -4.07 -2.79 10.60
N ILE A 13 -2.92 -3.35 10.99
CA ILE A 13 -2.34 -3.15 12.34
C ILE A 13 -1.83 -1.71 12.56
N GLY A 14 -1.54 -0.96 11.50
CA GLY A 14 -1.20 0.47 11.60
C GLY A 14 -2.38 1.37 12.04
N PHE A 15 -3.62 0.86 12.04
CA PHE A 15 -4.84 1.65 12.25
C PHE A 15 -5.74 1.04 13.34
N VAL A 16 -5.24 0.94 14.57
CA VAL A 16 -6.12 0.80 15.74
C VAL A 16 -5.68 1.76 16.83
N ARG A 17 -6.09 3.02 16.71
CA ARG A 17 -6.23 3.91 17.87
C ARG A 17 -7.73 4.10 18.09
N VAL A 18 -8.28 3.37 19.06
CA VAL A 18 -9.67 3.48 19.49
C VAL A 18 -9.83 4.85 20.15
N GLY A 19 -10.30 5.83 19.39
CA GLY A 19 -10.88 7.05 19.92
C GLY A 19 -12.36 6.81 20.17
N CYS A 20 -12.77 6.80 21.44
CA CYS A 20 -14.18 6.85 21.80
C CYS A 20 -14.77 8.17 21.32
N ILE A 21 -15.76 8.12 20.43
CA ILE A 21 -16.59 9.28 20.10
C ILE A 21 -17.82 9.19 21.01
N GLU A 22 -17.90 10.07 22.00
CA GLU A 22 -19.16 10.42 22.65
C GLU A 22 -20.00 11.20 21.65
N VAL A 23 -21.21 10.72 21.37
CA VAL A 23 -22.19 11.42 20.53
C VAL A 23 -23.28 11.95 21.45
N ASP A 24 -23.37 13.27 21.55
CA ASP A 24 -24.43 14.01 22.23
C ASP A 24 -25.79 13.79 21.52
N PRO A 25 -26.89 13.45 22.23
CA PRO A 25 -28.17 13.21 21.61
C PRO A 25 -29.08 14.45 21.76
N CYS A 26 -29.03 15.40 20.83
CA CYS A 26 -30.12 16.36 20.67
C CYS A 26 -30.20 16.97 19.27
N SER A 27 -31.01 16.37 18.41
CA SER A 27 -32.00 17.10 17.59
C SER A 27 -32.84 16.09 16.80
N ARG A 28 -34.09 15.95 17.24
CA ARG A 28 -35.16 15.31 16.49
C ARG A 28 -35.58 16.25 15.35
N SER A 29 -35.58 15.74 14.11
CA SER A 29 -36.61 16.12 13.16
C SER A 29 -37.05 14.87 12.39
N SER A 30 -38.33 14.61 12.57
CA SER A 30 -39.19 13.59 12.01
C SER A 30 -39.19 13.65 10.48
N ILE A 31 -39.18 12.47 9.83
CA ILE A 31 -39.90 12.17 8.57
C ILE A 31 -39.69 10.69 8.22
N LEU A 32 -40.83 10.00 8.04
CA LEU A 32 -41.04 8.67 7.46
C LEU A 32 -40.85 7.44 8.36
N ASP A 33 -41.88 7.24 9.19
CA ASP A 33 -42.44 5.92 9.50
C ASP A 33 -43.05 5.31 8.23
N ASP A 34 -42.66 4.08 7.89
CA ASP A 34 -43.52 3.00 7.37
C ASP A 34 -42.63 1.87 6.83
N PHE A 35 -42.66 0.69 7.47
CA PHE A 35 -42.60 -0.69 6.90
C PHE A 35 -42.32 -1.72 8.03
N PRO A 36 -42.88 -2.94 7.94
CA PRO A 36 -43.06 -3.84 9.08
C PRO A 36 -41.78 -4.61 9.46
N LEU A 37 -41.56 -4.71 10.78
CA LEU A 37 -40.53 -5.53 11.41
C LEU A 37 -40.88 -7.03 11.29
N GLU A 38 -40.14 -7.76 10.46
CA GLU A 38 -39.96 -9.21 10.64
C GLU A 38 -38.59 -9.50 11.27
N PHE A 39 -38.63 -10.46 12.20
CA PHE A 39 -37.57 -10.82 13.13
C PHE A 39 -36.23 -11.16 12.44
N VAL A 40 -35.21 -10.33 12.67
CA VAL A 40 -33.80 -10.75 12.58
C VAL A 40 -33.18 -10.62 13.97
N ARG A 41 -32.89 -11.78 14.57
CA ARG A 41 -32.21 -11.89 15.87
C ARG A 41 -30.76 -11.42 15.71
N VAL A 42 -30.52 -10.12 15.94
CA VAL A 42 -29.17 -9.54 15.97
C VAL A 42 -28.39 -10.18 17.11
N ARG A 43 -27.39 -11.00 16.77
CA ARG A 43 -26.35 -11.39 17.74
C ARG A 43 -25.50 -10.15 18.01
N THR A 44 -25.61 -9.61 19.21
CA THR A 44 -24.79 -8.50 19.70
C THR A 44 -23.30 -8.81 19.55
N THR A 45 -22.55 -7.82 19.05
CA THR A 45 -21.11 -7.82 18.74
C THR A 45 -20.19 -8.29 19.88
N ARG A 46 -20.68 -8.42 21.12
CA ARG A 46 -19.93 -8.89 22.27
C ARG A 46 -19.63 -10.41 22.24
N THR A 47 -20.49 -11.23 21.63
CA THR A 47 -20.26 -12.69 21.55
C THR A 47 -19.28 -13.07 20.43
N LEU A 48 -19.24 -12.32 19.33
CA LEU A 48 -18.32 -12.58 18.21
C LEU A 48 -16.86 -12.27 18.55
N LEU A 49 -16.61 -11.26 19.40
CA LEU A 49 -15.26 -10.94 19.87
C LEU A 49 -14.73 -11.99 20.86
N SER A 50 -15.60 -12.56 21.70
CA SER A 50 -15.21 -13.62 22.64
C SER A 50 -14.89 -14.95 21.93
N GLU A 51 -15.66 -15.31 20.89
CA GLU A 51 -15.36 -16.52 20.11
C GLU A 51 -14.08 -16.39 19.29
N LYS A 52 -13.86 -15.21 18.67
CA LYS A 52 -12.61 -14.97 17.93
C LYS A 52 -11.38 -14.93 18.83
N ALA A 53 -11.49 -14.38 20.05
CA ALA A 53 -10.40 -14.39 21.02
C ALA A 53 -10.02 -15.82 21.47
N SER A 54 -11.01 -16.67 21.71
CA SER A 54 -10.78 -18.09 22.05
C SER A 54 -10.18 -18.89 20.88
N GLN A 55 -10.58 -18.61 19.64
CA GLN A 55 -9.99 -19.23 18.45
C GLN A 55 -8.54 -18.78 18.22
N LEU A 56 -8.22 -17.51 18.47
CA LEU A 56 -6.85 -16.96 18.41
C LEU A 56 -5.92 -17.57 19.47
N ALA A 57 -6.41 -17.77 20.69
CA ALA A 57 -5.63 -18.42 21.76
C ALA A 57 -5.33 -19.90 21.47
N ALA A 58 -6.29 -20.62 20.85
CA ALA A 58 -6.10 -22.01 20.44
C ALA A 58 -5.07 -22.15 19.30
N MET A 59 -5.08 -21.24 18.31
CA MET A 59 -4.09 -21.25 17.22
C MET A 59 -2.68 -20.91 17.71
N ALA A 60 -2.52 -19.95 18.62
CA ALA A 60 -1.21 -19.60 19.19
C ALA A 60 -0.57 -20.76 19.96
N THR A 61 -1.38 -21.56 20.65
CA THR A 61 -0.90 -22.73 21.41
C THR A 61 -0.45 -23.87 20.50
N ALA A 62 -1.06 -24.01 19.31
CA ALA A 62 -0.72 -25.04 18.34
C ALA A 62 0.60 -24.80 17.58
N LEU A 63 1.07 -23.54 17.46
CA LEU A 63 2.29 -23.19 16.73
C LEU A 63 3.59 -23.17 17.58
N ALA A 64 3.48 -23.23 18.90
CA ALA A 64 4.64 -23.19 19.81
C ALA A 64 5.66 -24.35 19.67
N PRO A 65 5.27 -25.59 19.31
CA PRO A 65 6.24 -26.69 19.15
C PRO A 65 7.08 -26.59 17.87
N ALA A 66 6.56 -25.96 16.80
CA ALA A 66 7.24 -25.88 15.50
C ALA A 66 8.43 -24.92 15.50
N MET A 67 8.44 -23.92 16.40
CA MET A 67 9.50 -22.90 16.47
C MET A 67 10.72 -23.32 17.32
N ARG A 68 10.61 -24.37 18.16
CA ARG A 68 11.75 -24.87 18.97
C ARG A 68 12.67 -25.84 18.22
N ALA A 69 12.26 -26.38 17.06
CA ALA A 69 13.04 -27.35 16.32
C ALA A 69 14.09 -26.74 15.36
N CYS A 70 14.07 -25.43 15.11
CA CYS A 70 15.00 -24.78 14.17
C CYS A 70 16.30 -24.23 14.79
N SER A 71 16.46 -24.27 16.13
CA SER A 71 17.59 -23.63 16.81
C SER A 71 18.77 -24.55 17.15
N ALA A 72 18.85 -25.75 16.59
CA ALA A 72 19.89 -26.73 16.94
C ALA A 72 20.55 -27.36 15.70
N ARG A 73 21.28 -26.55 14.92
CA ARG A 73 22.42 -27.03 14.10
C ARG A 73 23.18 -25.86 13.49
N ALA A 74 24.19 -25.38 14.22
CA ALA A 74 25.29 -24.62 13.65
C ALA A 74 26.54 -24.89 14.50
N SER A 75 27.20 -26.01 14.21
CA SER A 75 28.56 -26.28 14.69
C SER A 75 29.52 -25.92 13.57
N PHE A 76 30.29 -24.87 13.81
CA PHE A 76 31.30 -24.32 12.90
C PHE A 76 32.52 -25.25 12.91
N SER A 77 32.95 -25.72 11.73
CA SER A 77 34.24 -26.40 11.54
C SER A 77 34.99 -25.67 10.43
N THR A 78 36.14 -25.12 10.78
CA THR A 78 37.08 -24.44 9.89
C THR A 78 38.12 -25.44 9.37
N GLN A 79 38.11 -25.72 8.07
CA GLN A 79 39.29 -26.19 7.35
C GLN A 79 39.36 -25.50 5.99
N GLY A 80 40.56 -25.04 5.64
CA GLY A 80 40.85 -24.24 4.46
C GLY A 80 40.90 -25.06 3.17
N ASP A 81 40.81 -24.34 2.05
CA ASP A 81 41.15 -24.89 0.74
C ASP A 81 41.68 -23.75 -0.16
N GLU A 82 42.88 -23.94 -0.67
CA GLU A 82 43.57 -23.07 -1.61
C GLU A 82 43.13 -23.40 -3.05
N GLY A 83 43.00 -22.36 -3.89
CA GLY A 83 43.04 -22.53 -5.34
C GLY A 83 41.68 -22.58 -6.05
N ARG A 84 41.17 -21.40 -6.45
CA ARG A 84 40.11 -21.30 -7.47
C ARG A 84 40.49 -20.29 -8.56
N PRO A 85 40.44 -20.67 -9.86
CA PRO A 85 40.75 -19.77 -10.97
C PRO A 85 39.70 -18.64 -11.09
N PRO A 86 40.06 -17.51 -11.74
CA PRO A 86 39.21 -16.32 -11.79
C PRO A 86 37.88 -16.62 -12.47
N SER A 87 36.80 -16.57 -11.70
CA SER A 87 35.45 -16.71 -12.23
C SER A 87 35.12 -15.53 -13.12
N THR A 88 34.76 -15.83 -14.36
CA THR A 88 34.13 -14.91 -15.31
C THR A 88 33.04 -14.08 -14.62
N ARG A 89 33.06 -12.76 -14.83
CA ARG A 89 32.02 -11.82 -14.38
C ARG A 89 30.65 -12.39 -14.78
N ARG A 90 29.91 -12.93 -13.81
CA ARG A 90 28.50 -13.27 -14.03
C ARG A 90 27.79 -11.98 -14.40
N LYS A 91 27.11 -11.96 -15.56
CA LYS A 91 26.12 -10.92 -15.86
C LYS A 91 25.17 -10.84 -14.67
N PRO A 92 24.84 -9.64 -14.16
CA PRO A 92 23.84 -9.50 -13.11
C PRO A 92 22.52 -10.14 -13.57
N PRO A 93 21.73 -10.70 -12.65
CA PRO A 93 20.46 -11.32 -12.98
C PRO A 93 19.58 -10.35 -13.78
N VAL A 94 18.91 -10.89 -14.81
CA VAL A 94 17.98 -10.18 -15.70
C VAL A 94 16.95 -9.42 -14.87
N ALA A 95 16.78 -8.13 -15.15
CA ALA A 95 16.09 -7.21 -14.29
C ALA A 95 14.58 -7.50 -14.17
N THR A 96 14.13 -7.88 -12.98
CA THR A 96 12.75 -8.30 -12.65
C THR A 96 11.94 -7.15 -12.04
N GLY A 97 11.70 -6.06 -12.78
CA GLY A 97 10.80 -5.01 -12.29
C GLY A 97 10.09 -4.19 -13.36
N PHE A 98 9.25 -3.26 -12.95
CA PHE A 98 8.23 -2.63 -13.78
C PHE A 98 8.73 -1.35 -14.45
N LEU A 99 8.67 -1.28 -15.77
CA LEU A 99 9.11 -0.09 -16.50
C LEU A 99 8.22 0.14 -17.72
N ARG A 100 7.81 1.39 -17.92
CA ARG A 100 7.08 1.80 -19.13
C ARG A 100 7.94 1.53 -20.37
N THR A 101 7.30 1.05 -21.44
CA THR A 101 7.94 0.81 -22.73
C THR A 101 8.65 2.09 -23.22
N GLY A 102 9.91 1.95 -23.65
CA GLY A 102 10.71 3.05 -24.21
C GLY A 102 11.63 3.77 -23.21
N ARG A 103 11.68 3.38 -21.93
CA ARG A 103 12.72 3.82 -20.99
C ARG A 103 13.78 2.73 -20.82
N GLU A 104 15.05 3.14 -20.78
CA GLU A 104 16.17 2.26 -20.44
C GLU A 104 16.45 2.31 -18.94
N ARG A 105 16.90 1.20 -18.33
CA ARG A 105 17.09 1.12 -16.86
C ARG A 105 18.36 1.84 -16.42
N GLU A 106 19.32 1.92 -17.32
CA GLU A 106 20.63 2.54 -17.17
C GLU A 106 20.54 4.06 -17.05
N GLU A 107 19.50 4.65 -17.63
CA GLU A 107 19.20 6.09 -17.58
C GLU A 107 18.42 6.48 -16.31
N LEU A 108 17.93 5.50 -15.55
CA LEU A 108 17.17 5.77 -14.33
C LEU A 108 18.09 6.19 -13.20
N MET A 109 17.54 7.03 -12.32
CA MET A 109 18.13 7.35 -11.02
C MET A 109 18.61 6.08 -10.31
N ASP A 110 19.75 6.21 -9.65
CA ASP A 110 20.29 5.16 -8.78
C ASP A 110 19.32 4.82 -7.64
N VAL A 111 19.32 3.55 -7.20
CA VAL A 111 18.38 3.04 -6.19
C VAL A 111 18.57 3.69 -4.85
N GLU A 112 19.83 3.80 -4.42
CA GLU A 112 20.16 4.37 -3.11
C GLU A 112 19.74 5.83 -3.08
N ARG A 113 20.00 6.56 -4.18
CA ARG A 113 19.54 7.94 -4.32
C ARG A 113 18.02 8.07 -4.32
N ALA A 114 17.31 7.20 -5.04
CA ALA A 114 15.85 7.19 -5.10
C ALA A 114 15.22 6.88 -3.74
N GLU A 115 15.76 5.90 -3.01
CA GLU A 115 15.35 5.53 -1.66
C GLU A 115 15.55 6.70 -0.67
N GLN A 116 16.71 7.34 -0.68
CA GLN A 116 16.98 8.52 0.16
C GLN A 116 15.99 9.65 -0.11
N LEU A 117 15.68 9.94 -1.38
CA LEU A 117 14.73 10.98 -1.75
C LEU A 117 13.32 10.67 -1.26
N LEU A 118 12.81 9.46 -1.52
CA LEU A 118 11.48 9.04 -1.09
C LEU A 118 11.36 9.00 0.44
N GLN A 119 12.40 8.53 1.13
CA GLN A 119 12.43 8.53 2.60
C GLN A 119 12.46 9.95 3.17
N SER A 120 13.28 10.84 2.60
CA SER A 120 13.33 12.24 3.04
C SER A 120 11.99 12.96 2.87
N PHE A 121 11.26 12.63 1.81
CA PHE A 121 9.91 13.15 1.56
C PHE A 121 8.90 12.60 2.57
N ASP A 122 8.91 11.28 2.82
CA ASP A 122 8.06 10.62 3.81
C ASP A 122 8.26 11.23 5.22
N GLU A 123 9.51 11.39 5.65
CA GLU A 123 9.85 12.01 6.93
C GLU A 123 9.38 13.48 7.02
N ALA A 124 9.52 14.25 5.94
CA ALA A 124 9.00 15.61 5.87
C ALA A 124 7.46 15.64 5.96
N HIS A 125 6.78 14.73 5.25
CA HIS A 125 5.32 14.60 5.26
C HIS A 125 4.79 14.21 6.66
N LEU A 126 5.47 13.32 7.37
CA LEU A 126 5.13 12.91 8.72
C LEU A 126 5.32 14.03 9.74
N ARG A 127 6.44 14.79 9.66
CA ARG A 127 6.65 15.97 10.52
C ARG A 127 5.55 16.99 10.34
N ARG A 128 5.16 17.21 9.09
CA ARG A 128 4.08 18.12 8.71
C ARG A 128 2.71 17.69 9.22
N SER A 129 2.39 16.40 9.10
CA SER A 129 1.16 15.81 9.64
C SER A 129 1.04 15.96 11.17
N ARG A 130 2.16 16.18 11.86
CA ARG A 130 2.21 16.47 13.31
C ARG A 130 2.10 17.97 13.64
N GLY A 131 1.87 18.82 12.64
CA GLY A 131 1.67 20.27 12.83
C GLY A 131 2.94 21.12 12.71
N ASP A 132 4.02 20.59 12.15
CA ASP A 132 5.24 21.39 11.89
C ASP A 132 5.00 22.40 10.75
N ALA A 133 4.79 23.67 11.12
CA ALA A 133 4.50 24.76 10.18
C ALA A 133 5.69 25.16 9.30
N SER A 134 6.90 24.62 9.55
CA SER A 134 8.08 24.92 8.73
C SER A 134 8.09 24.21 7.37
N VAL A 135 7.20 23.24 7.15
CA VAL A 135 7.13 22.44 5.91
C VAL A 135 5.94 22.89 5.05
N ARG A 136 6.19 23.35 3.81
CA ARG A 136 5.16 23.83 2.86
C ARG A 136 4.33 22.68 2.25
N PHE A 137 3.06 22.94 1.87
CA PHE A 137 2.13 21.93 1.26
C PHE A 137 2.50 21.59 -0.17
N ASP A 138 2.95 22.61 -0.88
CA ASP A 138 3.18 22.53 -2.30
C ASP A 138 4.68 22.33 -2.51
N ALA A 139 5.04 21.09 -2.82
CA ALA A 139 6.36 20.79 -3.34
C ALA A 139 6.50 21.58 -4.66
N PRO A 140 7.58 22.36 -4.85
CA PRO A 140 7.80 23.03 -6.13
C PRO A 140 7.86 21.98 -7.25
N GLU A 141 7.54 22.38 -8.48
CA GLU A 141 7.48 21.50 -9.64
C GLU A 141 8.74 20.65 -9.82
N GLU A 142 9.92 21.26 -9.62
CA GLU A 142 11.22 20.59 -9.62
C GLU A 142 11.31 19.44 -8.59
N THR A 143 10.64 19.56 -7.45
CA THR A 143 10.54 18.48 -6.45
C THR A 143 9.61 17.37 -6.91
N LEU A 144 8.54 17.68 -7.64
CA LEU A 144 7.63 16.67 -8.20
C LEU A 144 8.34 15.84 -9.27
N GLU A 145 9.14 16.45 -10.13
CA GLU A 145 9.94 15.73 -11.13
C GLU A 145 10.93 14.77 -10.49
N VAL A 146 11.68 15.23 -9.48
CA VAL A 146 12.64 14.39 -8.75
C VAL A 146 11.95 13.23 -8.03
N LEU A 147 10.78 13.47 -7.42
CA LEU A 147 9.99 12.41 -6.78
C LEU A 147 9.44 11.40 -7.80
N ARG A 148 9.03 11.89 -8.98
CA ARG A 148 8.55 11.06 -10.08
C ARG A 148 9.65 10.11 -10.52
N ASP A 149 10.84 10.62 -10.77
CA ASP A 149 11.98 9.83 -11.20
C ASP A 149 12.46 8.84 -10.13
N ALA A 150 12.46 9.25 -8.86
CA ALA A 150 12.75 8.34 -7.75
C ALA A 150 11.73 7.19 -7.67
N THR A 151 10.43 7.48 -7.84
CA THR A 151 9.37 6.47 -7.83
C THR A 151 9.51 5.49 -9.00
N VAL A 152 9.79 6.00 -10.21
CA VAL A 152 10.04 5.18 -11.40
C VAL A 152 11.27 4.29 -11.20
N ALA A 153 12.37 4.86 -10.70
CA ALA A 153 13.61 4.13 -10.44
C ALA A 153 13.44 2.97 -9.44
N MET A 154 12.65 3.19 -8.38
CA MET A 154 12.33 2.15 -7.41
C MET A 154 11.41 1.08 -8.01
N CYS A 155 10.35 1.49 -8.72
CA CYS A 155 9.40 0.55 -9.32
C CYS A 155 10.06 -0.33 -10.40
N ALA A 156 10.98 0.25 -11.17
CA ALA A 156 11.80 -0.48 -12.14
C ALA A 156 12.56 -1.65 -11.54
N ARG A 157 12.90 -1.60 -10.25
CA ARG A 157 13.70 -2.63 -9.58
C ARG A 157 12.89 -3.44 -8.56
N ALA A 158 11.60 -3.14 -8.45
CA ALA A 158 10.68 -3.84 -7.59
C ALA A 158 10.22 -5.14 -8.25
N THR A 159 10.28 -6.23 -7.50
CA THR A 159 9.69 -7.52 -7.88
C THR A 159 8.17 -7.51 -7.71
N HIS A 160 7.68 -6.63 -6.84
CA HIS A 160 6.27 -6.43 -6.53
C HIS A 160 6.06 -5.00 -6.05
N ALA A 161 4.90 -4.42 -6.34
CA ALA A 161 4.49 -3.11 -5.85
C ALA A 161 3.01 -3.10 -5.50
N THR A 162 2.67 -2.41 -4.41
CA THR A 162 1.29 -2.03 -4.14
C THR A 162 1.15 -0.53 -4.01
N LEU A 163 -0.06 -0.04 -4.31
CA LEU A 163 -0.43 1.35 -4.15
C LEU A 163 -1.64 1.42 -3.21
N GLY A 164 -1.60 2.34 -2.25
CA GLY A 164 -2.75 2.75 -1.45
C GLY A 164 -3.09 4.21 -1.75
N ILE A 165 -4.18 4.47 -2.45
CA ILE A 165 -4.54 5.82 -2.90
C ILE A 165 -5.68 6.34 -2.05
N CYS A 166 -5.44 7.42 -1.29
CA CYS A 166 -6.46 8.15 -0.54
C CYS A 166 -6.84 9.41 -1.32
N ALA A 167 -8.06 9.48 -1.84
CA ALA A 167 -8.52 10.58 -2.68
C ALA A 167 -9.82 11.21 -2.16
N ALA A 168 -10.11 12.45 -2.57
CA ALA A 168 -11.33 13.15 -2.16
C ALA A 168 -12.59 12.64 -2.87
N SER A 169 -12.42 12.02 -4.04
CA SER A 169 -13.50 11.43 -4.83
C SER A 169 -13.05 10.16 -5.56
N ALA A 170 -14.01 9.32 -5.97
CA ALA A 170 -13.74 8.15 -6.81
C ALA A 170 -13.08 8.53 -8.15
N SER A 171 -13.47 9.66 -8.74
CA SER A 171 -12.91 10.15 -10.01
C SER A 171 -11.40 10.44 -9.86
N ASP A 172 -11.04 11.21 -8.84
CA ASP A 172 -9.64 11.59 -8.59
C ASP A 172 -8.80 10.36 -8.29
N GLY A 173 -9.29 9.45 -7.45
CA GLY A 173 -8.58 8.22 -7.12
C GLY A 173 -8.31 7.34 -8.36
N VAL A 174 -9.31 7.19 -9.24
CA VAL A 174 -9.18 6.41 -10.48
C VAL A 174 -8.24 7.10 -11.47
N GLN A 175 -8.28 8.43 -11.57
CA GLN A 175 -7.34 9.19 -12.40
C GLN A 175 -5.89 9.02 -11.90
N THR A 176 -5.65 9.17 -10.60
CA THR A 176 -4.36 8.90 -9.98
C THR A 176 -3.90 7.46 -10.25
N LEU A 177 -4.77 6.46 -10.07
CA LEU A 177 -4.44 5.07 -10.36
C LEU A 177 -3.98 4.88 -11.82
N LYS A 178 -4.71 5.46 -12.78
CA LYS A 178 -4.35 5.39 -14.21
C LYS A 178 -2.98 6.01 -14.48
N GLY A 179 -2.70 7.17 -13.90
CA GLY A 179 -1.41 7.86 -14.02
C GLY A 179 -0.26 7.00 -13.51
N TYR A 180 -0.35 6.54 -12.26
CA TYR A 180 0.67 5.68 -11.64
C TYR A 180 0.87 4.39 -12.41
N VAL A 181 -0.20 3.65 -12.73
CA VAL A 181 -0.09 2.36 -13.43
C VAL A 181 0.55 2.53 -14.81
N SER A 182 0.18 3.58 -15.53
CA SER A 182 0.71 3.82 -16.88
C SER A 182 2.17 4.28 -16.88
N GLN A 183 2.53 5.21 -15.98
CA GLN A 183 3.87 5.77 -15.95
C GLN A 183 4.89 4.79 -15.35
N LEU A 184 4.48 3.96 -14.40
CA LEU A 184 5.34 2.93 -13.81
C LEU A 184 5.41 1.64 -14.65
N GLY A 185 4.62 1.51 -15.72
CA GLY A 185 4.57 0.29 -16.52
C GLY A 185 4.04 -0.91 -15.75
N LEU A 186 3.10 -0.67 -14.83
CA LEU A 186 2.48 -1.69 -14.00
C LEU A 186 1.37 -2.43 -14.78
N PRO A 187 1.09 -3.70 -14.45
CA PRO A 187 0.02 -4.45 -15.10
C PRO A 187 -1.36 -3.83 -14.83
N ARG A 188 -2.27 -3.98 -15.79
CA ARG A 188 -3.65 -3.51 -15.69
C ARG A 188 -4.59 -4.70 -15.50
N GLY A 189 -5.36 -4.66 -14.44
CA GLY A 189 -6.40 -5.63 -14.13
C GLY A 189 -7.76 -4.97 -13.96
N ARG A 190 -8.63 -5.61 -13.19
CA ARG A 190 -9.99 -5.15 -12.91
C ARG A 190 -9.99 -4.14 -11.76
N LEU A 191 -10.91 -3.18 -11.84
CA LEU A 191 -11.24 -2.31 -10.72
C LEU A 191 -12.53 -2.82 -10.07
N HIS A 192 -12.44 -3.28 -8.83
CA HIS A 192 -13.55 -3.71 -8.02
C HIS A 192 -14.11 -2.56 -7.18
N GLY A 193 -15.36 -2.70 -6.71
CA GLY A 193 -16.01 -1.71 -5.82
C GLY A 193 -16.78 -0.60 -6.55
N MET A 194 -16.83 -0.63 -7.88
CA MET A 194 -17.61 0.31 -8.71
C MET A 194 -18.94 -0.28 -9.20
N ASP A 195 -19.13 -1.60 -9.09
CA ASP A 195 -20.38 -2.28 -9.43
C ASP A 195 -20.64 -3.47 -8.49
N VAL A 196 -21.92 -3.83 -8.35
CA VAL A 196 -22.36 -5.06 -7.70
C VAL A 196 -23.27 -5.78 -8.67
N ASN A 197 -22.84 -6.96 -9.14
CA ASN A 197 -23.56 -7.78 -10.13
C ASN A 197 -23.89 -6.99 -11.42
N GLY A 198 -22.97 -6.14 -11.90
CA GLY A 198 -23.17 -5.33 -13.10
C GLY A 198 -24.05 -4.09 -12.91
N VAL A 199 -24.52 -3.83 -11.69
CA VAL A 199 -25.21 -2.59 -11.35
C VAL A 199 -24.19 -1.62 -10.75
N ALA A 200 -24.01 -0.46 -11.39
CA ALA A 200 -23.07 0.56 -10.94
C ALA A 200 -23.42 1.06 -9.53
N VAL A 201 -22.41 1.13 -8.66
CA VAL A 201 -22.52 1.68 -7.31
C VAL A 201 -21.97 3.10 -7.33
N ARG A 202 -22.79 4.05 -6.89
CA ARG A 202 -22.33 5.41 -6.66
C ARG A 202 -21.55 5.47 -5.35
N VAL A 203 -20.28 5.86 -5.42
CA VAL A 203 -19.44 6.10 -4.25
C VAL A 203 -19.27 7.59 -4.08
N ASP A 204 -19.99 8.17 -3.13
CA ASP A 204 -19.89 9.58 -2.78
C ASP A 204 -18.86 9.80 -1.67
N GLY A 205 -18.12 10.91 -1.76
CA GLY A 205 -17.11 11.30 -0.77
C GLY A 205 -15.74 10.67 -0.98
N PRO A 206 -14.86 10.75 0.05
CA PRO A 206 -13.48 10.28 -0.06
C PRO A 206 -13.39 8.77 -0.19
N VAL A 207 -12.39 8.32 -0.94
CA VAL A 207 -12.18 6.91 -1.28
C VAL A 207 -10.77 6.45 -0.96
N PHE A 208 -10.65 5.13 -0.80
CA PHE A 208 -9.39 4.42 -0.74
C PHE A 208 -9.35 3.38 -1.86
N ILE A 209 -8.28 3.39 -2.66
CA ILE A 209 -8.03 2.39 -3.68
C ILE A 209 -6.77 1.61 -3.32
N LYS A 210 -6.89 0.29 -3.24
CA LYS A 210 -5.78 -0.63 -3.02
C LYS A 210 -5.45 -1.35 -4.32
N TYR A 211 -4.24 -1.17 -4.85
CA TYR A 211 -3.77 -1.81 -6.08
C TYR A 211 -2.70 -2.85 -5.80
N ASN A 212 -2.69 -3.94 -6.59
CA ASN A 212 -1.72 -5.04 -6.47
C ASN A 212 -1.04 -5.36 -7.80
N SER A 213 0.29 -5.22 -7.89
CA SER A 213 1.03 -5.50 -9.13
C SER A 213 1.14 -6.96 -9.55
N ASN A 214 0.76 -7.93 -8.71
CA ASN A 214 0.81 -9.34 -9.09
C ASN A 214 -0.36 -9.71 -10.00
N THR A 215 -1.53 -9.12 -9.79
CA THR A 215 -2.72 -9.34 -10.63
C THR A 215 -3.03 -8.16 -11.53
N GLY A 216 -2.56 -6.96 -11.16
CA GLY A 216 -2.96 -5.70 -11.78
C GLY A 216 -4.33 -5.21 -11.30
N ASP A 217 -5.01 -5.95 -10.42
CA ASP A 217 -6.32 -5.59 -9.92
C ASP A 217 -6.24 -4.50 -8.84
N ALA A 218 -7.34 -3.78 -8.68
CA ALA A 218 -7.53 -2.80 -7.62
C ALA A 218 -8.91 -2.89 -6.99
N ASP A 219 -8.99 -2.60 -5.70
CA ASP A 219 -10.23 -2.53 -4.93
C ASP A 219 -10.50 -1.09 -4.49
N LEU A 220 -11.66 -0.54 -4.83
CA LEU A 220 -12.13 0.77 -4.38
C LEU A 220 -13.12 0.62 -3.20
N SER A 221 -12.96 1.46 -2.18
CA SER A 221 -13.84 1.51 -1.01
C SER A 221 -13.99 2.95 -0.48
N GLY A 222 -15.06 3.22 0.28
CA GLY A 222 -15.23 4.49 0.97
C GLY A 222 -14.17 4.68 2.07
N TYR A 223 -13.70 5.92 2.23
CA TYR A 223 -12.59 6.24 3.14
C TYR A 223 -12.94 7.38 4.09
N ALA A 224 -13.03 7.08 5.38
CA ALA A 224 -13.32 8.07 6.42
C ALA A 224 -12.06 8.79 6.96
N GLY A 225 -10.86 8.41 6.50
CA GLY A 225 -9.62 8.98 7.01
C GLY A 225 -9.28 10.36 6.43
N HIS A 226 -8.33 11.01 7.08
CA HIS A 226 -7.92 12.38 6.75
C HIS A 226 -6.74 12.47 5.76
N TYR A 227 -6.04 11.36 5.52
CA TYR A 227 -4.89 11.35 4.61
C TYR A 227 -5.31 11.50 3.15
N ARG A 228 -4.47 12.15 2.35
CA ARG A 228 -4.65 12.30 0.90
C ARG A 228 -3.31 12.08 0.21
N GLY A 229 -3.34 11.40 -0.94
CA GLY A 229 -2.14 11.03 -1.69
C GLY A 229 -1.99 9.52 -1.86
N VAL A 230 -0.80 9.10 -2.29
CA VAL A 230 -0.49 7.72 -2.66
C VAL A 230 0.57 7.15 -1.74
N LEU A 231 0.25 6.04 -1.11
CA LEU A 231 1.20 5.18 -0.42
C LEU A 231 1.81 4.22 -1.44
N PHE A 232 3.10 4.33 -1.69
CA PHE A 232 3.83 3.48 -2.63
C PHE A 232 4.65 2.46 -1.85
N THR A 233 4.37 1.17 -2.06
CA THR A 233 4.99 0.08 -1.31
C THR A 233 5.69 -0.91 -2.26
N PRO A 234 6.94 -0.63 -2.69
CA PRO A 234 7.74 -1.56 -3.47
C PRO A 234 8.39 -2.65 -2.59
N MET A 235 8.50 -3.85 -3.15
CA MET A 235 9.34 -4.94 -2.64
C MET A 235 10.48 -5.17 -3.63
N LEU A 236 11.72 -4.94 -3.20
CA LEU A 236 12.90 -5.15 -4.04
C LEU A 236 13.33 -6.63 -4.01
N ALA A 237 14.39 -6.96 -4.75
CA ALA A 237 14.94 -8.31 -4.82
C ALA A 237 15.51 -8.82 -3.47
N ASP A 238 15.76 -7.92 -2.52
CA ASP A 238 16.15 -8.26 -1.14
C ASP A 238 14.99 -8.83 -0.31
N GLY A 239 13.75 -8.81 -0.84
CA GLY A 239 12.55 -9.26 -0.15
C GLY A 239 12.04 -8.29 0.92
N MET A 240 12.67 -7.12 1.07
CA MET A 240 12.27 -6.11 2.04
C MET A 240 11.19 -5.22 1.46
N PHE A 241 10.09 -5.09 2.20
CA PHE A 241 9.03 -4.14 1.92
C PHE A 241 9.48 -2.75 2.35
N ARG A 242 9.43 -1.81 1.41
CA ARG A 242 9.58 -0.39 1.67
C ARG A 242 8.24 0.26 1.46
N GLN A 243 7.98 1.36 2.16
CA GLN A 243 6.74 2.10 2.07
C GLN A 243 7.06 3.58 2.14
N TYR A 244 6.54 4.34 1.17
CA TYR A 244 6.78 5.78 1.05
C TYR A 244 5.44 6.49 0.81
N GLY A 245 5.18 7.58 1.54
CA GLY A 245 4.00 8.39 1.27
C GLY A 245 3.63 9.45 2.32
N TYR A 246 2.51 10.14 2.15
CA TYR A 246 1.64 10.06 0.99
C TYR A 246 2.21 10.92 -0.15
N LEU A 247 2.57 10.28 -1.26
CA LEU A 247 3.01 10.96 -2.48
C LEU A 247 1.84 11.76 -3.08
N PRO A 248 2.09 12.87 -3.79
CA PRO A 248 1.02 13.67 -4.37
C PRO A 248 0.14 12.88 -5.35
N LEU A 249 -1.18 13.11 -5.32
CA LEU A 249 -2.12 12.49 -6.27
C LEU A 249 -1.81 12.88 -7.73
N THR A 250 -1.22 14.06 -7.90
CA THR A 250 -0.89 14.68 -9.18
C THR A 250 0.50 14.30 -9.71
N LEU A 251 1.25 13.44 -9.01
CA LEU A 251 2.66 13.14 -9.33
C LEU A 251 2.85 12.66 -10.79
N PHE A 252 1.87 11.94 -11.32
CA PHE A 252 1.84 11.38 -12.67
C PHE A 252 0.65 11.88 -13.50
N GLU A 253 0.05 13.01 -13.14
CA GLU A 253 -0.89 13.68 -14.04
C GLU A 253 -0.12 14.16 -15.27
N GLU A 254 -0.63 13.82 -16.45
CA GLU A 254 -0.13 14.44 -17.68
C GLU A 254 -0.71 15.85 -17.71
N GLU A 255 0.15 16.87 -17.73
CA GLU A 255 -0.30 18.21 -18.06
C GLU A 255 -1.01 18.14 -19.41
N VAL A 256 -2.32 18.39 -19.41
CA VAL A 256 -3.05 18.66 -20.64
C VAL A 256 -2.50 19.99 -21.14
N LYS A 257 -1.45 19.94 -21.96
CA LYS A 257 -1.08 21.08 -22.79
C LYS A 257 -2.25 21.32 -23.71
N ASP A 258 -3.03 22.34 -23.40
CA ASP A 258 -4.14 22.81 -24.21
C ASP A 258 -3.71 22.85 -25.68
N ALA A 259 -4.38 22.05 -26.51
CA ALA A 259 -4.18 21.95 -27.95
C ALA A 259 -4.98 23.02 -28.68
#